data_AF-A0AA39SN53-F1
#
_entry.id   AF-A0AA39SN53-F1
#
_cell.length_a   1.000
_cell.length_b   1.000
_cell.length_c   1.000
_cell.angle_alpha   90.00
_cell.angle_beta   90.00
_cell.angle_gamma   90.00
#
_symmetry.space_group_name_H-M   'P 1'
#
loop_
_entity.id
_entity.type
_entity.pdbx_description
1 polymer ?
#
loop_
_entity_poly.entity_id
_entity_poly.type
_entity_poly.pdbx_seq_one_letter_code
_entity_poly.pdbx_strand_id
1 'polypeptide(L)'
;MYLGGDVKLWWRTRLMDDLSAGRPKIDKWESLKKELKDQFLPCNTSWLARENLKKLKQSGSVRDYVKDFSSLMLDIQNMLEEDKLFNFMSGLQSWRKPS
;
A
#
# COMPACT_ATOMS: atom_id res chain seq x y z
N MET A 1 -18.48 9.78 10.73
CA MET A 1 -17.37 9.03 10.11
C MET A 1 -17.51 7.56 10.49
N TYR A 2 -17.61 6.65 9.52
CA TYR A 2 -17.77 5.22 9.80
C TYR A 2 -16.39 4.55 9.95
N LEU A 3 -15.85 4.57 11.17
CA LEU A 3 -14.65 3.80 11.52
C LEU A 3 -15.06 2.41 12.02
N GLY A 4 -14.36 1.37 11.58
CA GLY A 4 -14.57 -0.03 11.97
C GLY A 4 -13.32 -0.62 12.63
N GLY A 5 -13.49 -1.72 13.34
CA GLY A 5 -12.39 -2.48 13.96
C GLY A 5 -11.47 -1.62 14.84
N ASP A 6 -10.17 -1.89 14.76
CA ASP A 6 -9.12 -1.24 15.55
C ASP A 6 -9.02 0.27 15.30
N VAL A 7 -9.42 0.74 14.12
CA VAL A 7 -9.45 2.17 13.79
C VAL A 7 -10.45 2.92 14.67
N LYS A 8 -11.58 2.29 15.06
CA LYS A 8 -12.56 2.89 15.97
C LYS A 8 -12.01 3.02 17.39
N LEU A 9 -11.28 2.02 17.86
CA LEU A 9 -10.66 2.03 19.19
C LEU A 9 -9.57 3.10 19.26
N TRP A 10 -8.67 3.11 18.27
CA TRP A 10 -7.65 4.13 18.14
C TRP A 10 -8.24 5.56 18.15
N TRP A 11 -9.31 5.80 17.39
CA TRP A 11 -9.95 7.12 17.35
C TRP A 11 -10.47 7.58 18.71
N ARG A 12 -11.02 6.66 19.51
CA ARG A 12 -11.49 6.99 20.87
C ARG A 12 -10.34 7.38 21.79
N THR A 13 -9.25 6.61 21.79
CA THR A 13 -8.04 6.93 22.56
C THR A 13 -7.45 8.26 22.10
N ARG A 14 -7.34 8.46 20.79
CA ARG A 14 -6.79 9.68 20.18
C ARG A 14 -7.55 10.95 20.59
N LEU A 15 -8.89 10.87 20.72
CA LEU A 15 -9.72 11.97 21.21
C LEU A 15 -9.57 12.23 22.72
N MET A 16 -9.36 11.18 23.52
CA MET A 16 -9.10 11.33 24.96
C MET A 16 -7.73 11.96 25.21
N ASP A 17 -6.72 11.61 24.41
CA ASP A 17 -5.38 12.17 24.49
C ASP A 17 -5.32 13.64 24.03
N ASP A 18 -6.16 14.07 23.09
CA ASP A 18 -6.28 15.50 22.71
C ASP A 18 -6.67 16.37 23.91
N LEU A 19 -7.52 15.84 24.81
CA LEU A 19 -8.02 16.57 25.97
C LEU A 19 -7.02 16.58 27.14
N SER A 20 -6.16 15.57 27.24
CA SER A 20 -5.26 15.37 28.39
C SER A 20 -3.79 15.69 28.11
N ALA A 21 -3.31 15.54 26.88
CA ALA A 21 -1.90 15.57 26.53
C ALA A 21 -1.47 16.75 25.63
N GLY A 22 -2.37 17.70 25.35
CA GLY A 22 -2.05 18.90 24.56
C GLY A 22 -1.72 18.60 23.09
N ARG A 23 -2.15 17.44 22.56
CA ARG A 23 -2.03 17.15 21.13
C ARG A 23 -2.89 18.12 20.31
N PRO A 24 -2.47 18.49 19.09
CA PRO A 24 -3.29 19.29 18.21
C PRO A 24 -4.57 18.54 17.84
N LYS A 25 -5.70 19.23 18.04
CA LYS A 25 -7.02 18.77 17.61
C LYS A 25 -7.02 18.47 16.11
N ILE A 26 -7.56 17.32 15.74
CA ILE A 26 -7.80 16.96 14.34
C ILE A 26 -9.10 17.63 13.88
N ASP A 27 -8.99 18.83 13.30
CA ASP A 27 -10.11 19.63 12.81
C ASP A 27 -10.24 19.65 11.27
N LYS A 28 -9.20 19.18 10.56
CA LYS A 28 -9.13 19.11 9.10
C LYS A 28 -9.07 17.67 8.62
N TRP A 29 -9.73 17.42 7.49
CA TRP A 29 -9.74 16.11 6.82
C TRP A 29 -8.34 15.61 6.44
N GLU A 30 -7.45 16.51 6.02
CA GLU A 30 -6.07 16.14 5.66
C GLU A 30 -5.24 15.71 6.88
N SER A 31 -5.42 16.36 8.03
CA SER A 31 -4.77 15.97 9.29
C SER A 31 -5.19 14.55 9.71
N LEU A 32 -6.48 14.26 9.57
CA LEU A 32 -7.03 12.93 9.84
C LEU A 32 -6.47 11.86 8.91
N LYS A 33 -6.43 12.13 7.59
CA LYS A 33 -5.81 11.20 6.62
C LYS A 33 -4.35 10.94 6.95
N LYS A 34 -3.59 11.99 7.27
CA LYS A 34 -2.17 11.87 7.60
C LYS A 34 -1.99 10.98 8.81
N GLU A 35 -2.73 11.23 9.88
CA GLU A 35 -2.54 10.48 11.12
C GLU A 35 -3.01 9.02 11.01
N LEU A 36 -4.07 8.76 10.25
CA LEU A 36 -4.45 7.40 9.90
C LEU A 36 -3.35 6.67 9.13
N LYS A 37 -2.69 7.34 8.17
CA LYS A 37 -1.54 6.77 7.47
C LYS A 37 -0.38 6.53 8.43
N ASP A 38 -0.02 7.50 9.26
CA ASP A 38 1.11 7.36 10.20
C ASP A 38 0.90 6.23 11.22
N GLN A 39 -0.36 5.92 11.57
CA GLN A 39 -0.71 4.88 12.57
C GLN A 39 -0.93 3.50 11.95
N PHE A 40 -1.53 3.42 10.77
CA PHE A 40 -1.98 2.16 10.18
C PHE A 40 -1.28 1.80 8.87
N LEU A 41 -0.47 2.71 8.31
CA LEU A 41 0.36 2.44 7.14
C LEU A 41 1.82 2.30 7.60
N PRO A 42 2.39 1.09 7.58
CA PRO A 42 3.79 0.89 7.93
C PRO A 42 4.72 1.79 7.09
N CYS A 43 5.71 2.45 7.70
CA CYS A 43 6.71 3.25 6.95
C CYS A 43 7.44 2.42 5.86
N ASN A 44 7.42 1.10 5.97
CA ASN A 44 8.04 0.18 5.03
C ASN A 44 7.07 -0.35 3.95
N THR A 45 5.85 0.17 3.79
CA THR A 45 4.91 -0.31 2.74
C THR A 45 5.54 -0.30 1.35
N SER A 46 6.16 0.81 0.94
CA SER A 46 6.86 0.88 -0.34
C SER A 46 8.06 -0.08 -0.43
N TRP A 47 8.73 -0.36 0.69
CA TRP A 47 9.84 -1.32 0.75
C TRP A 47 9.35 -2.77 0.63
N LEU A 48 8.29 -3.14 1.36
CA LEU A 48 7.63 -4.45 1.27
C LEU A 48 7.06 -4.68 -0.12
N ALA A 49 6.42 -3.67 -0.72
CA ALA A 49 5.93 -3.75 -2.08
C ALA A 49 7.06 -4.00 -3.08
N ARG A 50 8.23 -3.35 -2.91
CA ARG A 50 9.42 -3.60 -3.73
C ARG A 50 9.99 -5.01 -3.51
N GLU A 51 9.97 -5.52 -2.29
CA GLU A 51 10.40 -6.90 -2.00
C GLU A 51 9.46 -7.92 -2.67
N ASN A 52 8.16 -7.70 -2.58
CA ASN A 52 7.15 -8.53 -3.24
C ASN A 52 7.26 -8.46 -4.76
N LEU A 53 7.54 -7.27 -5.33
CA LEU A 53 7.75 -7.10 -6.76
C LEU A 53 8.92 -7.93 -7.27
N LYS A 54 10.05 -7.97 -6.54
CA LYS A 54 11.22 -8.80 -6.90
C LYS A 54 10.87 -10.29 -6.98
N LYS A 55 9.95 -10.74 -6.13
CA LYS A 55 9.48 -12.13 -6.05
C LYS A 55 8.31 -12.41 -7.01
N LEU A 56 7.68 -11.37 -7.57
CA LEU A 56 6.47 -11.51 -8.37
C LEU A 56 6.78 -12.22 -9.68
N LYS A 57 6.11 -13.35 -9.89
CA LYS A 57 6.13 -14.15 -11.11
C LYS A 57 4.70 -14.56 -11.46
N GLN A 58 4.39 -14.58 -12.75
CA GLN A 58 3.13 -15.15 -13.21
C GLN A 58 3.12 -16.66 -12.93
N SER A 59 2.24 -17.10 -12.05
CA SER A 59 2.00 -18.51 -11.73
C SER A 59 0.65 -19.02 -12.24
N GLY A 60 -0.27 -18.11 -12.58
CA GLY A 60 -1.62 -18.40 -13.05
C GLY A 60 -1.99 -17.59 -14.29
N SER A 61 -3.21 -17.05 -14.31
CA SER A 61 -3.66 -16.25 -15.45
C SER A 61 -2.90 -14.91 -15.52
N VAL A 62 -2.75 -14.39 -16.74
CA VAL A 62 -2.18 -13.04 -16.95
C VAL A 62 -3.01 -11.99 -16.20
N ARG A 63 -4.34 -12.17 -16.12
CA ARG A 63 -5.23 -11.25 -15.41
C ARG A 63 -4.90 -11.17 -13.92
N ASP A 64 -4.65 -12.31 -13.27
CA ASP A 64 -4.31 -12.34 -11.84
C ASP A 64 -2.93 -11.71 -11.63
N TYR A 65 -1.97 -12.00 -12.51
CA TYR A 65 -0.66 -11.36 -12.49
C TYR A 65 -0.75 -9.83 -12.64
N VAL A 66 -1.55 -9.34 -13.60
CA VAL A 66 -1.78 -7.90 -13.80
C VAL A 66 -2.40 -7.26 -12.57
N LYS A 67 -3.35 -7.95 -11.91
CA LYS A 67 -3.98 -7.48 -10.68
C LYS A 67 -2.95 -7.34 -9.56
N ASP A 68 -2.12 -8.35 -9.33
CA ASP A 68 -1.10 -8.34 -8.28
C ASP A 68 -0.02 -7.28 -8.55
N PHE A 69 0.48 -7.21 -9.79
CA PHE A 69 1.43 -6.18 -10.21
C PHE A 69 0.87 -4.77 -9.99
N SER A 70 -0.37 -4.53 -10.42
CA SER A 70 -1.03 -3.22 -10.28
C SER A 70 -1.21 -2.82 -8.83
N SER A 71 -1.55 -3.78 -7.95
CA SER A 71 -1.64 -3.52 -6.52
C SER A 71 -0.30 -3.06 -5.94
N LEU A 72 0.81 -3.70 -6.32
CA LEU A 72 2.15 -3.29 -5.87
C LEU A 72 2.53 -1.89 -6.37
N MET A 73 2.12 -1.53 -7.59
CA MET A 73 2.42 -0.21 -8.14
C MET A 73 1.74 0.95 -7.40
N LEU A 74 0.61 0.70 -6.73
CA LEU A 74 -0.05 1.72 -5.90
C LEU A 74 0.80 2.11 -4.68
N ASP A 75 1.54 1.15 -4.12
CA ASP A 75 2.43 1.34 -2.97
C ASP A 75 3.84 1.82 -3.40
N ILE A 76 4.20 1.67 -4.68
CA ILE A 76 5.48 2.10 -5.25
C ILE A 76 5.27 3.30 -6.19
N GLN A 77 4.97 4.46 -5.61
CA GLN A 77 4.59 5.65 -6.37
C GLN A 77 5.74 6.31 -7.15
N ASN A 78 7.00 6.05 -6.79
CA ASN A 78 8.19 6.68 -7.36
C ASN A 78 8.97 5.79 -8.35
N MET A 79 8.33 4.80 -8.97
CA MET A 79 8.96 3.98 -10.01
C MET A 79 8.76 4.60 -11.40
N LEU A 80 9.83 4.68 -12.19
CA LEU A 80 9.79 5.15 -13.57
C LEU A 80 8.98 4.19 -14.45
N GLU A 81 8.34 4.70 -15.49
CA GLU A 81 7.51 3.89 -16.39
C GLU A 81 8.32 2.79 -17.09
N GLU A 82 9.56 3.10 -17.51
CA GLU A 82 10.49 2.12 -18.08
C GLU A 82 10.80 0.98 -17.10
N ASP A 83 11.05 1.32 -15.82
CA ASP A 83 11.27 0.31 -14.77
C ASP A 83 10.01 -0.52 -14.53
N LYS A 84 8.82 0.09 -14.57
CA LYS A 84 7.55 -0.66 -14.43
C LYS A 84 7.41 -1.68 -15.55
N LEU A 85 7.64 -1.26 -16.79
CA LEU A 85 7.56 -2.14 -17.95
C LEU A 85 8.59 -3.28 -17.86
N PHE A 86 9.82 -2.96 -17.50
CA PHE A 86 10.88 -3.96 -17.33
C PHE A 86 10.52 -5.01 -16.26
N ASN A 87 10.06 -4.57 -15.09
CA ASN A 87 9.67 -5.48 -14.01
C ASN A 87 8.45 -6.33 -14.39
N PHE A 88 7.47 -5.75 -15.08
CA PHE A 88 6.29 -6.46 -15.57
C PHE A 88 6.69 -7.58 -16.55
N MET A 89 7.48 -7.25 -17.57
CA MET A 89 7.93 -8.23 -18.56
C MET A 89 8.83 -9.32 -17.95
N SER A 90 9.67 -8.95 -16.97
CA SER A 90 10.55 -9.89 -16.26
C SER A 90 9.79 -10.87 -15.36
N GLY A 91 8.58 -10.50 -14.92
CA GLY A 91 7.72 -11.35 -14.09
C GLY A 91 6.77 -12.24 -14.87
N LEU A 92 6.46 -11.89 -16.12
CA LEU A 92 5.61 -12.67 -17.01
C LEU A 92 6.20 -14.05 -17.31
N GLN A 93 5.35 -15.08 -17.38
CA GLN A 93 5.83 -16.40 -17.77
C GLN A 93 6.32 -16.33 -19.23
N SER A 94 7.49 -16.90 -19.51
CA SER A 94 7.95 -17.04 -20.88
C SER A 94 6.92 -17.88 -21.64
N TRP A 95 6.42 -17.35 -22.75
CA TRP A 95 5.60 -18.05 -23.73
C TRP A 95 6.52 -19.10 -24.38
N ARG A 96 6.80 -20.22 -23.69
CA ARG A 96 7.55 -21.32 -24.30
C ARG A 96 6.79 -21.71 -25.55
N LYS A 97 7.47 -21.57 -26.70
CA LYS A 97 7.02 -22.07 -27.98
C LYS A 97 6.63 -23.54 -27.80
N PRO A 98 5.49 -24.00 -28.35
CA PRO A 98 5.17 -25.42 -28.33
C PRO A 98 6.33 -26.19 -28.96
N SER A 99 6.75 -27.23 -28.25
CA SER A 99 7.71 -28.25 -28.69
C SER A 99 7.25 -28.94 -29.96
#